data_AF-A0A379FMA6-F1
#
_entry.id   AF-A0A379FMA6-F1
#
_cell.length_a   1.000
_cell.length_b   1.000
_cell.length_c   1.000
_cell.angle_alpha   90.00
_cell.angle_beta   90.00
_cell.angle_gamma   90.00
#
_symmetry.space_group_name_H-M   'P 1'
#
loop_
_entity.id
_entity.type
_entity.pdbx_description
1 polymer ?
#
loop_
_entity_poly.entity_id
_entity_poly.type
_entity_poly.pdbx_seq_one_letter_code
_entity_poly.pdbx_strand_id
1 'polypeptide(L)'
;MKKLNTVFFAISMAMLAATGYANGAEHNHSIYPEKVAEPTINTEGKLISIDKENKKLTINHKEIESIGWPPMTMRFTYENENMINGLQENDELKFSFVQQGNLSMLKSIEKIN
;
A
#
# COMPACT_ATOMS: atom_id res chain seq x y z
N MET A 1 18.06 -33.60 -26.33
CA MET A 1 19.42 -33.73 -25.77
C MET A 1 19.82 -32.36 -25.21
N LYS A 2 20.01 -32.28 -23.89
CA LYS A 2 20.28 -31.05 -23.12
C LYS A 2 21.77 -30.70 -23.26
N LYS A 3 22.11 -29.42 -23.45
CA LYS A 3 23.46 -28.91 -23.17
C LYS A 3 23.35 -27.77 -22.16
N LEU A 4 23.89 -28.04 -20.99
CA LEU A 4 23.86 -27.24 -19.77
C LEU A 4 25.21 -26.52 -19.69
N ASN A 5 25.20 -25.19 -19.71
CA ASN A 5 26.41 -24.39 -19.50
C ASN A 5 26.57 -24.13 -18.00
N THR A 6 27.42 -24.92 -17.37
CA THR A 6 27.89 -24.74 -16.00
C THR A 6 29.16 -23.90 -16.04
N VAL A 7 29.14 -22.70 -15.46
CA VAL A 7 30.35 -21.92 -15.18
C VAL A 7 30.41 -21.71 -13.67
N PHE A 8 31.30 -22.44 -13.02
CA PHE A 8 31.75 -22.19 -11.65
C PHE A 8 32.75 -21.02 -11.68
N PHE A 9 32.45 -19.94 -10.96
CA PHE A 9 33.46 -18.93 -10.63
C PHE A 9 33.64 -18.95 -9.11
N ALA A 10 34.76 -19.53 -8.68
CA ALA A 10 35.24 -19.47 -7.31
C ALA A 10 36.24 -18.30 -7.17
N ILE A 11 36.56 -17.95 -5.91
CA ILE A 11 37.63 -17.05 -5.43
C ILE A 11 37.14 -15.59 -5.28
N SER A 12 37.25 -14.87 -4.15
CA SER A 12 38.09 -15.00 -2.95
C SER A 12 37.51 -14.23 -1.76
N MET A 13 37.92 -14.69 -0.57
CA MET A 13 37.86 -14.06 0.73
C MET A 13 38.62 -12.72 0.77
N ALA A 14 38.02 -11.68 1.34
CA ALA A 14 38.75 -10.58 1.97
C ALA A 14 37.97 -10.11 3.21
N MET A 15 38.43 -10.55 4.38
CA MET A 15 38.08 -9.93 5.65
C MET A 15 38.83 -8.60 5.76
N LEU A 16 38.12 -7.52 6.04
CA LEU A 16 38.72 -6.31 6.60
C LEU A 16 37.90 -5.89 7.81
N ALA A 17 38.52 -6.02 8.98
CA ALA A 17 37.98 -5.56 10.25
C ALA A 17 38.02 -4.03 10.31
N ALA A 18 36.89 -3.41 10.64
CA ALA A 18 36.85 -2.03 11.11
C ALA A 18 36.44 -2.05 12.59
N THR A 19 37.41 -1.84 13.47
CA THR A 19 37.20 -1.58 14.89
C THR A 19 36.76 -0.13 15.10
N GLY A 20 35.64 0.04 15.80
CA GLY A 20 35.45 1.09 16.81
C GLY A 20 34.75 2.38 16.40
N TYR A 21 33.50 2.54 16.86
CA TYR A 21 33.10 3.70 17.67
C TYR A 21 32.15 3.22 18.77
N ALA A 22 32.62 3.28 20.01
CA ALA A 22 31.77 3.22 21.18
C ALA A 22 31.04 4.55 21.30
N ASN A 23 29.71 4.52 21.30
CA ASN A 23 28.90 5.59 21.88
C ASN A 23 28.06 4.95 22.98
N GLY A 24 28.53 5.15 24.22
CA GLY A 24 27.70 5.00 25.39
C GLY A 24 26.74 6.18 25.44
N ALA A 25 25.47 5.90 25.19
CA ALA A 25 24.35 6.69 25.65
C ALA A 25 23.24 5.69 25.93
N GLU A 26 23.27 5.17 27.16
CA GLU A 26 22.10 4.58 27.79
C GLU A 26 20.96 5.58 27.66
N HIS A 27 19.88 5.21 26.97
CA HIS A 27 18.55 5.71 27.24
C HIS A 27 17.61 4.52 27.04
N ASN A 28 17.25 3.94 28.19
CA ASN A 28 16.13 3.04 28.32
C ASN A 28 14.86 3.77 27.85
N HIS A 29 14.37 3.40 26.68
CA HIS A 29 12.94 3.37 26.43
C HIS A 29 12.68 2.20 25.52
N SER A 30 12.23 1.09 26.10
CA SER A 30 11.53 0.04 25.36
C SER A 30 10.21 0.61 24.83
N ILE A 31 10.27 1.48 23.82
CA ILE A 31 9.14 1.74 22.94
C ILE A 31 9.06 0.48 22.10
N TYR A 32 8.28 -0.50 22.54
CA TYR A 32 7.59 -1.33 21.57
C TYR A 32 6.92 -0.35 20.61
N PRO A 33 7.13 -0.42 19.28
CA PRO A 33 6.24 0.29 18.40
C PRO A 33 4.87 -0.34 18.63
N GLU A 34 4.06 0.28 19.48
CA GLU A 34 2.62 0.15 19.39
C GLU A 34 2.33 0.38 17.92
N LYS A 35 1.83 -0.65 17.25
CA LYS A 35 1.30 -0.52 15.89
C LYS A 35 0.20 0.51 15.98
N VAL A 36 0.53 1.78 15.78
CA VAL A 36 -0.44 2.84 15.59
C VAL A 36 -1.25 2.40 14.38
N ALA A 37 -2.50 2.01 14.61
CA ALA A 37 -3.39 1.65 13.53
C ALA A 37 -3.49 2.85 12.59
N GLU A 38 -3.23 2.63 11.30
CA GLU A 38 -3.35 3.68 10.30
C GLU A 38 -4.78 4.24 10.32
N PRO A 39 -4.95 5.57 10.30
CA PRO A 39 -6.28 6.17 10.39
C PRO A 39 -7.13 5.78 9.18
N THR A 40 -8.39 5.45 9.42
CA THR A 40 -9.38 5.29 8.36
C THR A 40 -9.72 6.66 7.78
N ILE A 41 -9.58 6.77 6.46
CA ILE A 41 -9.84 7.97 5.68
C ILE A 41 -11.17 7.77 4.95
N ASN A 42 -12.06 8.75 5.01
CA ASN A 42 -13.34 8.76 4.32
C ASN A 42 -13.30 9.76 3.17
N THR A 43 -13.87 9.39 2.03
CA THR A 43 -14.00 10.29 0.89
C THR A 43 -15.14 9.85 -0.02
N GLU A 44 -15.41 10.66 -1.03
CA GLU A 44 -16.32 10.37 -2.12
C GLU A 44 -15.57 10.45 -3.45
N GLY A 45 -16.10 9.82 -4.49
CA GLY A 45 -15.49 9.89 -5.80
C GLY A 45 -16.26 9.15 -6.86
N LYS A 46 -15.80 9.31 -8.09
CA LYS A 46 -16.41 8.67 -9.26
C LYS A 46 -15.59 7.47 -9.70
N LEU A 47 -16.24 6.31 -9.85
CA LEU A 47 -15.62 5.09 -10.35
C LEU A 47 -15.23 5.25 -11.81
N ILE A 48 -13.96 5.03 -12.14
CA ILE A 48 -13.42 5.11 -13.50
C ILE A 48 -13.28 3.73 -14.12
N SER A 49 -12.75 2.75 -13.38
CA SER A 49 -12.59 1.38 -13.89
C SER A 49 -12.45 0.35 -12.76
N ILE A 50 -12.75 -0.91 -13.09
CA ILE A 50 -12.64 -2.08 -12.21
C ILE A 50 -11.64 -3.06 -12.82
N ASP A 51 -10.53 -3.32 -12.12
CA ASP A 51 -9.54 -4.35 -12.46
C ASP A 51 -9.67 -5.51 -11.48
N LYS A 52 -10.43 -6.53 -11.89
CA LYS A 52 -10.69 -7.71 -11.07
C LYS A 52 -9.50 -8.66 -10.96
N GLU A 53 -8.60 -8.64 -11.94
CA GLU A 53 -7.41 -9.47 -11.94
C GLU A 53 -6.44 -9.02 -10.84
N ASN A 54 -6.24 -7.71 -10.72
CA ASN A 54 -5.32 -7.12 -9.73
C ASN A 54 -5.99 -6.62 -8.45
N LYS A 55 -7.32 -6.82 -8.33
CA LYS A 55 -8.16 -6.35 -7.23
C LYS A 55 -8.05 -4.84 -6.96
N LYS A 56 -8.16 -4.05 -8.03
CA LYS A 56 -8.07 -2.58 -7.98
C LYS A 56 -9.33 -1.92 -8.51
N LEU A 57 -9.72 -0.82 -7.89
CA LEU A 57 -10.61 0.18 -8.46
C LEU A 57 -9.83 1.44 -8.79
N THR A 58 -10.04 2.01 -9.95
CA THR A 58 -9.56 3.36 -10.27
C THR A 58 -10.68 4.33 -9.98
N ILE A 59 -10.49 5.23 -9.02
CA ILE A 59 -11.52 6.18 -8.57
C ILE A 59 -10.95 7.59 -8.67
N ASN A 60 -11.71 8.51 -9.29
CA ASN A 60 -11.45 9.93 -9.20
C ASN A 60 -12.08 10.45 -7.90
N HIS A 61 -11.28 10.57 -6.84
CA HIS A 61 -11.78 10.99 -5.53
C HIS A 61 -11.84 12.51 -5.41
N LYS A 62 -12.77 12.99 -4.59
CA LYS A 62 -12.87 14.40 -4.18
C LYS A 62 -11.71 14.77 -3.26
N GLU A 63 -11.58 16.05 -2.96
CA GLU A 63 -10.62 16.53 -1.97
C GLU A 63 -10.77 15.78 -0.64
N ILE A 64 -9.64 15.43 -0.04
CA ILE A 64 -9.58 14.77 1.27
C ILE A 64 -8.83 15.70 2.23
N GLU A 65 -9.57 16.62 2.83
CA GLU A 65 -9.01 17.66 3.70
C GLU A 65 -8.23 17.08 4.88
N SER A 66 -8.68 15.95 5.44
CA SER A 66 -8.07 15.32 6.62
C SER A 66 -6.61 14.92 6.43
N ILE A 67 -6.17 14.74 5.18
CA ILE A 67 -4.80 14.40 4.80
C ILE A 67 -4.22 15.36 3.75
N GLY A 68 -4.93 16.45 3.44
CA GLY A 68 -4.51 17.48 2.49
C GLY A 68 -4.35 16.99 1.04
N TRP A 69 -5.07 15.95 0.63
CA TRP A 69 -5.00 15.46 -0.75
C TRP A 69 -6.00 16.21 -1.64
N PRO A 70 -5.56 16.78 -2.78
CA PRO A 70 -6.47 17.39 -3.73
C PRO A 70 -7.33 16.33 -4.43
N PRO A 71 -8.36 16.72 -5.19
CA PRO A 71 -9.07 15.80 -6.07
C PRO A 71 -8.11 15.14 -7.07
N MET A 72 -8.11 13.81 -7.14
CA MET A 72 -7.23 13.08 -8.06
C MET A 72 -7.75 11.67 -8.39
N THR A 73 -7.27 11.13 -9.50
CA THR A 73 -7.53 9.75 -9.91
C THR A 73 -6.48 8.82 -9.31
N MET A 74 -6.92 7.89 -8.46
CA MET A 74 -6.05 6.97 -7.74
C MET A 74 -6.57 5.53 -7.81
N ARG A 75 -5.66 4.56 -7.64
CA ARG A 75 -6.00 3.14 -7.50
C ARG A 75 -6.19 2.78 -6.03
N PHE A 76 -7.35 2.22 -5.74
CA PHE A 76 -7.70 1.66 -4.44
C PHE A 76 -7.76 0.14 -4.53
N THR A 77 -7.28 -0.54 -3.50
CA THR A 77 -7.25 -2.01 -3.45
C THR A 77 -8.43 -2.51 -2.64
N TYR A 78 -9.12 -3.54 -3.12
CA TYR A 78 -10.15 -4.22 -2.37
C TYR A 78 -9.74 -5.67 -2.07
N GLU A 79 -10.23 -6.24 -0.97
CA GLU A 79 -9.84 -7.60 -0.57
C GLU A 79 -10.86 -8.66 -1.00
N ASN A 80 -12.15 -8.27 -1.01
CA ASN A 80 -13.28 -9.14 -1.25
C ASN A 80 -14.13 -8.65 -2.43
N GLU A 81 -14.39 -9.52 -3.41
CA GLU A 81 -15.22 -9.24 -4.60
C GLU A 81 -16.64 -8.78 -4.25
N ASN A 82 -17.18 -9.21 -3.10
CA ASN A 82 -18.50 -8.77 -2.64
C ASN A 82 -18.57 -7.26 -2.36
N MET A 83 -17.42 -6.61 -2.06
CA MET A 83 -17.38 -5.16 -1.85
C MET A 83 -17.71 -4.38 -3.12
N ILE A 84 -17.39 -4.95 -4.28
CA ILE A 84 -17.53 -4.27 -5.57
C ILE A 84 -18.73 -4.79 -6.38
N ASN A 85 -19.55 -5.64 -5.78
CA ASN A 85 -20.71 -6.21 -6.45
C ASN A 85 -21.73 -5.12 -6.78
N GLY A 86 -22.22 -5.11 -8.02
CA GLY A 86 -23.18 -4.12 -8.50
C GLY A 86 -22.60 -2.74 -8.83
N LEU A 87 -21.30 -2.50 -8.59
CA LEU A 87 -20.62 -1.28 -9.03
C LEU A 87 -20.33 -1.33 -10.52
N GLN A 88 -20.45 -0.19 -11.20
CA GLN A 88 -20.12 0.01 -12.61
C GLN A 88 -19.42 1.34 -12.85
N GLU A 89 -18.72 1.46 -13.97
CA GLU A 89 -18.06 2.71 -14.36
C GLU A 89 -19.03 3.88 -14.35
N ASN A 90 -18.53 5.05 -13.93
CA ASN A 90 -19.27 6.28 -13.70
C ASN A 90 -20.17 6.33 -12.47
N ASP A 91 -20.25 5.27 -11.65
CA ASP A 91 -20.92 5.35 -10.36
C ASP A 91 -20.25 6.41 -9.47
N GLU A 92 -21.08 7.24 -8.83
CA GLU A 92 -20.66 8.07 -7.70
C GLU A 92 -20.61 7.19 -6.45
N LEU A 93 -19.55 7.32 -5.68
CA LEU A 93 -19.22 6.43 -4.57
C LEU A 93 -18.95 7.22 -3.31
N LYS A 94 -19.36 6.65 -2.18
CA LYS A 94 -18.85 6.99 -0.86
C LYS A 94 -18.02 5.81 -0.37
N PHE A 95 -16.81 6.07 0.10
CA PHE A 95 -15.92 4.99 0.49
C PHE A 95 -14.95 5.39 1.60
N SER A 96 -14.35 4.39 2.22
CA SER A 96 -13.28 4.58 3.19
C SER A 96 -12.12 3.64 2.92
N PHE A 97 -10.92 4.07 3.31
CA PHE A 97 -9.70 3.30 3.13
C PHE A 97 -8.69 3.57 4.25
N VAL A 98 -7.68 2.71 4.34
CA VAL A 98 -6.47 2.92 5.16
C VAL A 98 -5.25 2.87 4.25
N GLN A 99 -4.17 3.56 4.62
CA GLN A 99 -2.96 3.66 3.81
C GLN A 99 -1.89 2.67 4.27
N GLN A 100 -1.94 1.42 3.76
CA GLN A 100 -0.98 0.37 4.09
C GLN A 100 0.27 0.43 3.21
N GLY A 101 1.27 1.16 3.67
CA GLY A 101 2.48 1.46 2.89
C GLY A 101 2.11 2.16 1.58
N ASN A 102 2.35 1.52 0.44
CA ASN A 102 2.03 2.08 -0.88
C ASN A 102 0.60 1.77 -1.36
N LEU A 103 -0.19 1.05 -0.56
CA LEU A 103 -1.54 0.61 -0.93
C LEU A 103 -2.60 1.40 -0.18
N SER A 104 -3.56 1.95 -0.90
CA SER A 104 -4.80 2.47 -0.32
C SER A 104 -5.83 1.34 -0.27
N MET A 105 -6.00 0.73 0.90
CA MET A 105 -6.81 -0.46 1.12
C MET A 105 -8.24 -0.07 1.52
N LEU A 106 -9.22 -0.41 0.70
CA LEU A 106 -10.63 -0.13 0.96
C LEU A 106 -11.11 -0.86 2.22
N LYS A 107 -11.90 -0.15 3.02
CA LYS A 107 -12.60 -0.66 4.20
C LYS A 107 -14.11 -0.70 4.00
N SER A 108 -14.65 0.28 3.28
CA SER A 108 -16.05 0.29 2.85
C SER A 108 -16.17 1.01 1.52
N ILE A 109 -17.17 0.65 0.74
CA ILE A 109 -17.50 1.30 -0.53
C ILE A 109 -18.97 1.06 -0.82
N GLU A 110 -19.68 2.11 -1.19
CA GLU A 110 -21.08 2.06 -1.56
C GLU A 110 -21.38 3.09 -2.65
N LYS A 111 -22.36 2.78 -3.48
CA LYS A 111 -22.87 3.71 -4.48
C LYS A 111 -23.72 4.79 -3.82
N ILE A 112 -23.46 6.05 -4.19
CA ILE A 112 -24.34 7.17 -3.90
C ILE A 112 -25.40 7.17 -5.01
N ASN A 113 -26.65 6.98 -4.62
CA ASN A 113 -27.79 6.84 -5.55
C ASN A 113 -27.89 7.98 -6.56
#